data_AF-A0A2E6A3K8-F1
#
_entry.id   AF-A0A2E6A3K8-F1
#
_cell.length_a   1.000
_cell.length_b   1.000
_cell.length_c   1.000
_cell.angle_alpha   90.00
_cell.angle_beta   90.00
_cell.angle_gamma   90.00
#
_symmetry.space_group_name_H-M   'P 1'
#
loop_
_entity.id
_entity.type
_entity.pdbx_description
1 polymer ?
#
loop_
_entity_poly.entity_id
_entity_poly.type
_entity_poly.pdbx_seq_one_letter_code
_entity_poly.pdbx_strand_id
1 'polypeptide(L)'
;MAVVTPDAERSFYLDYADGSQRWETFIVDEFLTHLRATLPVAGTAETTLLAGVSMCGHGTCRIGLRYPDRFRAVAAMEPAVMPALDFADVPSENLEFQGADVLAERYGSPPDAYWNANNPARIAGENAGAIIDSGIRIYLEVGDEDFLRLNEGTEFLHRALLDAGIKHEYRLVLGGNHVGRTLAPRFDDVLGFMARALENPGPDPVVEQILDMRRRSR
;
A
#
# COMPACT_ATOMS: atom_id res chain seq x y z
N MET A 1 -10.78 13.36 13.85
CA MET A 1 -9.74 12.57 13.16
C MET A 1 -8.53 12.50 14.08
N ALA A 2 -7.94 11.32 14.25
CA ALA A 2 -6.65 11.17 14.92
C ALA A 2 -5.62 10.77 13.87
N VAL A 3 -4.42 11.37 13.93
CA VAL A 3 -3.27 10.98 13.10
C VAL A 3 -2.24 10.40 14.04
N VAL A 4 -1.77 9.20 13.73
CA VAL A 4 -0.87 8.45 14.60
C VAL A 4 0.28 7.90 13.76
N THR A 5 1.50 8.11 14.22
CA THR A 5 2.73 7.72 13.52
C THR A 5 3.61 6.91 14.49
N PRO A 6 3.54 5.57 14.48
CA PRO A 6 4.40 4.76 15.33
C PRO A 6 5.86 4.88 14.86
N ASP A 7 6.78 4.94 15.82
CA ASP A 7 8.20 4.71 15.53
C ASP A 7 8.38 3.21 15.28
N ALA A 8 8.75 2.86 14.06
CA ALA A 8 8.89 1.48 13.60
C ALA A 8 10.31 1.16 13.11
N GLU A 9 11.29 1.98 13.50
CA GLU A 9 12.69 1.84 13.11
C GLU A 9 12.87 1.62 11.59
N ARG A 10 13.86 0.82 11.18
CA ARG A 10 14.09 0.45 9.76
C ARG A 10 13.45 -0.89 9.39
N SER A 11 12.31 -1.20 10.00
CA SER A 11 11.69 -2.53 9.95
C SER A 11 11.03 -2.92 8.63
N PHE A 12 10.72 -1.95 7.76
CA PHE A 12 9.79 -2.15 6.64
C PHE A 12 8.39 -2.62 7.10
N TYR A 13 8.07 -2.36 8.37
CA TYR A 13 6.84 -2.77 9.03
C TYR A 13 6.58 -4.27 8.96
N LEU A 14 7.63 -5.07 8.79
CA LEU A 14 7.62 -6.52 8.52
C LEU A 14 7.90 -7.32 9.81
N ASP A 15 7.24 -8.47 9.96
CA ASP A 15 7.69 -9.49 10.92
C ASP A 15 8.95 -10.17 10.35
N TYR A 16 10.06 -10.15 11.08
CA TYR A 16 11.31 -10.68 10.57
C TYR A 16 11.24 -12.21 10.45
N ALA A 17 11.95 -12.78 9.48
CA ALA A 17 11.93 -14.20 9.18
C ALA A 17 12.34 -15.09 10.39
N ASP A 18 13.22 -14.59 11.25
CA ASP A 18 13.65 -15.27 12.48
C ASP A 18 12.72 -15.02 13.69
N GLY A 19 11.70 -14.19 13.53
CA GLY A 19 10.74 -13.82 14.57
C GLY A 19 11.30 -12.88 15.65
N SER A 20 12.52 -12.37 15.50
CA SER A 20 13.16 -11.46 16.47
C SER A 20 12.43 -10.13 16.61
N GLN A 21 11.78 -9.67 15.53
CA GLN A 21 10.96 -8.46 15.49
C GLN A 21 9.64 -8.73 14.79
N ARG A 22 8.54 -8.20 15.34
CA ARG A 22 7.16 -8.50 14.89
C ARG A 22 6.36 -7.23 14.59
N TRP A 23 6.85 -6.42 13.65
CA TRP A 23 6.27 -5.11 13.35
C TRP A 23 4.93 -5.18 12.61
N GLU A 24 4.72 -6.17 11.74
CA GLU A 24 3.43 -6.38 11.08
C GLU A 24 2.36 -6.74 12.11
N THR A 25 2.67 -7.72 12.97
CA THR A 25 1.79 -8.12 14.08
C THR A 25 1.49 -6.91 14.97
N PHE A 26 2.53 -6.19 15.40
CA PHE A 26 2.37 -5.03 16.28
C PHE A 26 1.42 -4.00 15.67
N ILE A 27 1.59 -3.64 14.38
CA ILE A 27 0.75 -2.63 13.74
C ILE A 27 -0.70 -3.10 13.56
N VAL A 28 -0.90 -4.31 13.02
CA VAL A 28 -2.23 -4.80 12.59
C VAL A 28 -3.10 -5.24 13.76
N ASP A 29 -2.48 -5.79 14.81
CA ASP A 29 -3.21 -6.34 15.94
C ASP A 29 -3.06 -5.47 17.19
N GLU A 30 -1.86 -5.36 17.75
CA GLU A 30 -1.66 -4.75 19.08
C GLU A 30 -1.93 -3.24 19.08
N PHE A 31 -1.32 -2.54 18.13
CA PHE A 31 -1.38 -1.09 18.03
C PHE A 31 -2.76 -0.62 17.58
N LEU A 32 -3.30 -1.22 16.51
CA LEU A 32 -4.64 -0.86 16.04
C LEU A 32 -5.71 -1.13 17.12
N THR A 33 -5.60 -2.24 17.86
CA THR A 33 -6.49 -2.52 19.00
C THR A 33 -6.33 -1.48 20.10
N HIS A 34 -5.09 -1.12 20.46
CA HIS A 34 -4.82 -0.09 21.45
C HIS A 34 -5.45 1.25 21.06
N LEU A 35 -5.24 1.72 19.82
CA LEU A 35 -5.78 2.99 19.33
C LEU A 35 -7.31 3.02 19.36
N ARG A 36 -7.97 1.92 18.97
CA ARG A 36 -9.43 1.78 19.02
C ARG A 36 -9.98 1.84 20.44
N ALA A 37 -9.21 1.39 21.43
CA ALA A 37 -9.60 1.41 22.82
C ALA A 37 -9.33 2.75 23.52
N THR A 38 -8.31 3.50 23.09
CA THR A 38 -7.84 4.70 23.80
C THR A 38 -8.23 6.02 23.15
N LEU A 39 -8.46 6.04 21.84
CA LEU A 39 -8.83 7.26 21.12
C LEU A 39 -10.35 7.33 20.90
N PRO A 40 -10.95 8.54 20.95
CA PRO A 40 -12.37 8.73 20.66
C PRO A 40 -12.61 8.70 19.14
N VAL A 41 -12.38 7.56 18.50
CA VAL A 41 -12.58 7.30 17.07
C VAL A 41 -13.54 6.12 16.88
N ALA A 42 -14.23 6.05 15.73
CA ALA A 42 -15.20 4.96 15.47
C ALA A 42 -14.54 3.57 15.45
N GLY A 43 -13.26 3.49 15.08
CA GLY A 43 -12.46 2.28 15.24
C GLY A 43 -12.89 1.10 14.35
N THR A 44 -13.54 1.38 13.22
CA THR A 44 -13.95 0.38 12.23
C THR A 44 -13.02 0.40 11.03
N ALA A 45 -13.04 -0.64 10.19
CA ALA A 45 -12.35 -0.62 8.90
C ALA A 45 -12.73 0.61 8.09
N GLU A 46 -14.03 0.90 8.04
CA GLU A 46 -14.65 2.00 7.27
C GLU A 46 -14.21 3.41 7.69
N THR A 47 -13.55 3.52 8.83
CA THR A 47 -13.05 4.79 9.38
C THR A 47 -11.54 4.77 9.64
N THR A 48 -10.86 3.68 9.29
CA THR A 48 -9.41 3.52 9.46
C THR A 48 -8.71 3.66 8.11
N LEU A 49 -7.69 4.50 8.04
CA LEU A 49 -6.88 4.74 6.85
C LEU A 49 -5.42 4.42 7.17
N LEU A 50 -4.68 3.89 6.20
CA LEU A 50 -3.24 3.64 6.32
C LEU A 50 -2.49 4.32 5.17
N ALA A 51 -1.45 5.09 5.49
CA ALA A 51 -0.64 5.74 4.49
C ALA A 51 0.82 5.74 4.88
N GLY A 52 1.69 5.75 3.87
CA GLY A 52 3.12 5.66 4.07
C GLY A 52 3.92 6.08 2.85
N VAL A 53 5.13 6.56 3.11
CA VAL A 53 6.09 7.00 2.09
C VAL A 53 7.31 6.07 2.08
N SER A 54 7.87 5.76 0.90
CA SER A 54 9.13 5.01 0.78
C SER A 54 9.07 3.65 1.48
N MET A 55 9.90 3.42 2.51
CA MET A 55 9.84 2.23 3.37
C MET A 55 8.45 2.02 4.01
N CYS A 56 7.79 3.08 4.46
CA CYS A 56 6.43 2.99 5.00
C CYS A 56 5.39 2.75 3.89
N GLY A 57 5.68 3.19 2.67
CA GLY A 57 4.90 2.84 1.48
C GLY A 57 4.92 1.33 1.21
N HIS A 58 6.07 0.67 1.38
CA HIS A 58 6.16 -0.80 1.31
C HIS A 58 5.26 -1.46 2.37
N GLY A 59 5.36 -1.03 3.63
CA GLY A 59 4.52 -1.52 4.72
C GLY A 59 3.02 -1.30 4.45
N THR A 60 2.67 -0.12 3.93
CA THR A 60 1.30 0.25 3.55
C THR A 60 0.74 -0.69 2.49
N CYS A 61 1.50 -0.95 1.42
CA CYS A 61 1.09 -1.90 0.39
C CYS A 61 0.94 -3.31 0.97
N ARG A 62 1.94 -3.81 1.71
CA ARG A 62 1.93 -5.19 2.22
C ARG A 62 0.77 -5.42 3.19
N ILE A 63 0.63 -4.55 4.20
CA ILE A 63 -0.42 -4.64 5.22
C ILE A 63 -1.80 -4.42 4.60
N GLY A 64 -1.96 -3.40 3.76
CA GLY A 64 -3.23 -3.07 3.12
C GLY A 64 -3.76 -4.18 2.21
N LEU A 65 -2.86 -4.81 1.46
CA LEU A 65 -3.22 -5.91 0.55
C LEU A 65 -3.39 -7.25 1.29
N ARG A 66 -2.67 -7.48 2.39
CA ARG A 66 -2.79 -8.71 3.20
C ARG A 66 -4.04 -8.69 4.10
N TYR A 67 -4.39 -7.54 4.65
CA TYR A 67 -5.48 -7.36 5.60
C TYR A 67 -6.49 -6.30 5.10
N PRO A 68 -7.12 -6.52 3.93
CA PRO A 68 -7.93 -5.51 3.27
C PRO A 68 -9.25 -5.22 4.00
N ASP A 69 -9.62 -6.03 4.99
CA ASP A 69 -10.77 -5.87 5.89
C ASP A 69 -10.50 -4.95 7.08
N ARG A 70 -9.26 -4.47 7.26
CA ARG A 70 -8.88 -3.62 8.41
C ARG A 70 -8.90 -2.13 8.09
N PHE A 71 -8.94 -1.76 6.81
CA PHE A 71 -8.78 -0.38 6.36
C PHE A 71 -9.78 -0.03 5.27
N ARG A 72 -10.34 1.18 5.36
CA ARG A 72 -11.19 1.78 4.33
C ARG A 72 -10.39 2.09 3.07
N ALA A 73 -9.16 2.57 3.28
CA ALA A 73 -8.26 2.97 2.22
C ALA A 73 -6.80 2.86 2.64
N VAL A 74 -5.96 2.61 1.63
CA VAL A 74 -4.51 2.68 1.75
C VAL A 74 -3.91 3.58 0.68
N ALA A 75 -2.93 4.38 1.07
CA ALA A 75 -2.27 5.32 0.18
C ALA A 75 -0.75 5.23 0.33
N ALA A 76 -0.10 4.64 -0.67
CA ALA A 76 1.34 4.43 -0.68
C ALA A 76 2.01 5.41 -1.64
N MET A 77 2.87 6.25 -1.08
CA MET A 77 3.66 7.25 -1.79
C MET A 77 5.08 6.71 -1.99
N GLU A 78 5.58 6.78 -3.21
CA GLU A 78 6.88 6.27 -3.67
C GLU A 78 7.31 4.98 -2.96
N PRO A 79 6.47 3.93 -2.95
CA PRO A 79 6.67 2.79 -2.06
C PRO A 79 7.89 1.96 -2.47
N ALA A 80 8.66 1.50 -1.48
CA ALA A 80 9.84 0.64 -1.66
C ALA A 80 9.46 -0.80 -2.04
N VAL A 81 8.78 -0.97 -3.18
CA VAL A 81 8.39 -2.23 -3.80
C VAL A 81 9.33 -2.52 -4.95
N MET A 82 9.65 -3.79 -5.20
CA MET A 82 10.59 -4.20 -6.24
C MET A 82 9.85 -4.68 -7.50
N PRO A 83 10.44 -4.51 -8.70
CA PRO A 83 9.78 -4.80 -9.97
C PRO A 83 9.85 -6.28 -10.38
N ALA A 84 9.55 -7.20 -9.45
CA ALA A 84 9.55 -8.64 -9.71
C ALA A 84 8.58 -9.36 -8.77
N LEU A 85 8.21 -10.60 -9.12
CA LEU A 85 7.49 -11.50 -8.19
C LEU A 85 8.48 -12.29 -7.33
N ASP A 86 9.56 -12.78 -7.92
CA ASP A 86 10.61 -13.55 -7.26
C ASP A 86 11.82 -12.69 -6.92
N PHE A 87 12.41 -12.89 -5.73
CA PHE A 87 13.62 -12.16 -5.32
C PHE A 87 14.77 -12.34 -6.31
N ALA A 88 14.92 -13.55 -6.87
CA ALA A 88 15.96 -13.88 -7.84
C ALA A 88 15.87 -13.07 -9.14
N ASP A 89 14.69 -12.53 -9.46
CA ASP A 89 14.43 -11.74 -10.66
C ASP A 89 14.50 -10.22 -10.41
N VAL A 90 14.72 -9.80 -9.16
CA VAL A 90 14.86 -8.37 -8.85
C VAL A 90 16.18 -7.85 -9.43
N PRO A 91 16.17 -6.80 -10.27
CA PRO A 91 17.40 -6.20 -10.75
C PRO A 91 18.23 -5.67 -9.58
N SER A 92 19.54 -5.90 -9.62
CA SER A 92 20.46 -5.54 -8.54
C SER A 92 20.40 -4.05 -8.17
N GLU A 93 20.17 -3.20 -9.17
CA GLU A 93 20.07 -1.75 -9.08
C GLU A 93 18.89 -1.31 -8.19
N ASN A 94 17.81 -2.11 -8.14
CA ASN A 94 16.66 -1.82 -7.27
C ASN A 94 16.94 -2.22 -5.81
N LEU A 95 17.99 -3.01 -5.51
CA LEU A 95 18.34 -3.45 -4.16
C LEU A 95 19.43 -2.62 -3.49
N GLU A 96 20.15 -1.78 -4.25
CA GLU A 96 21.33 -1.05 -3.78
C GLU A 96 21.08 -0.23 -2.52
N PHE A 97 19.92 0.42 -2.42
CA PHE A 97 19.59 1.29 -1.29
C PHE A 97 19.25 0.54 0.02
N GLN A 98 18.98 -0.77 -0.05
CA GLN A 98 18.60 -1.56 1.11
C GLN A 98 19.82 -2.11 1.87
N GLY A 99 20.87 -2.50 1.16
CA GLY A 99 22.04 -3.18 1.73
C GLY A 99 21.77 -4.66 2.03
N ALA A 100 22.76 -5.51 1.72
CA ALA A 100 22.62 -6.97 1.84
C ALA A 100 22.36 -7.45 3.27
N ASP A 101 23.06 -6.88 4.26
CA ASP A 101 22.89 -7.26 5.68
C ASP A 101 21.48 -6.96 6.19
N VAL A 102 20.93 -5.80 5.82
CA VAL A 102 19.56 -5.37 6.22
C VAL A 102 18.50 -6.21 5.52
N LEU A 103 18.74 -6.66 4.29
CA LEU A 103 17.87 -7.64 3.62
C LEU A 103 17.93 -8.99 4.33
N ALA A 104 19.12 -9.47 4.67
CA ALA A 104 19.32 -10.76 5.33
C ALA A 104 18.72 -10.79 6.74
N GLU A 105 18.81 -9.69 7.50
CA GLU A 105 18.19 -9.54 8.82
C GLU A 105 16.67 -9.71 8.76
N ARG A 106 16.02 -9.10 7.75
CA ARG A 106 14.56 -9.11 7.60
C ARG A 106 14.01 -10.40 7.01
N TYR A 107 14.65 -10.90 5.97
CA TYR A 107 14.12 -11.99 5.13
C TYR A 107 14.86 -13.31 5.30
N GLY A 108 15.95 -13.32 6.06
CA GLY A 108 16.86 -14.46 6.16
C GLY A 108 17.89 -14.50 5.04
N SER A 109 18.79 -15.48 5.12
CA SER A 109 19.83 -15.72 4.11
C SER A 109 19.82 -17.20 3.71
N PRO A 110 19.39 -17.54 2.48
CA PRO A 110 18.92 -16.64 1.42
C PRO A 110 17.53 -16.03 1.72
N PRO A 111 17.21 -14.84 1.18
CA PRO A 111 15.95 -14.13 1.46
C PRO A 111 14.75 -14.65 0.67
N ASP A 112 14.96 -15.51 -0.33
CA ASP A 112 14.01 -15.82 -1.42
C ASP A 112 12.56 -16.11 -0.97
N ALA A 113 12.33 -17.22 -0.26
CA ALA A 113 10.96 -17.68 0.02
C ALA A 113 10.19 -16.71 0.93
N TYR A 114 10.86 -16.15 1.94
CA TYR A 114 10.22 -15.22 2.88
C TYR A 114 9.98 -13.85 2.25
N TRP A 115 10.90 -13.39 1.40
CA TRP A 115 10.74 -12.18 0.61
C TRP A 115 9.57 -12.31 -0.37
N ASN A 116 9.50 -13.43 -1.11
CA ASN A 116 8.42 -13.72 -2.04
C ASN A 116 7.06 -13.69 -1.32
N ALA A 117 6.93 -14.39 -0.19
CA ALA A 117 5.69 -14.43 0.58
C ALA A 117 5.24 -13.04 1.10
N ASN A 118 6.16 -12.08 1.17
CA ASN A 118 5.93 -10.71 1.66
C ASN A 118 6.00 -9.64 0.56
N ASN A 119 6.11 -10.04 -0.70
CA ASN A 119 6.10 -9.14 -1.83
C ASN A 119 4.67 -8.62 -2.11
N PRO A 120 4.42 -7.30 -2.09
CA PRO A 120 3.10 -6.74 -2.36
C PRO A 120 2.46 -7.19 -3.68
N ALA A 121 3.24 -7.39 -4.74
CA ALA A 121 2.71 -7.84 -6.03
C ALA A 121 2.23 -9.29 -6.00
N ARG A 122 2.90 -10.17 -5.25
CA ARG A 122 2.42 -11.54 -5.00
C ARG A 122 1.16 -11.54 -4.16
N ILE A 123 1.14 -10.77 -3.06
CA ILE A 123 -0.02 -10.65 -2.18
C ILE A 123 -1.24 -10.13 -2.96
N ALA A 124 -1.05 -9.15 -3.86
CA ALA A 124 -2.13 -8.65 -4.72
C ALA A 124 -2.78 -9.76 -5.55
N GLY A 125 -1.98 -10.63 -6.17
CA GLY A 125 -2.50 -11.75 -6.98
C GLY A 125 -3.13 -12.85 -6.11
N GLU A 126 -2.46 -13.25 -5.04
CA GLU A 126 -2.89 -14.36 -4.17
C GLU A 126 -4.13 -14.00 -3.32
N ASN A 127 -4.28 -12.73 -2.95
CA ASN A 127 -5.37 -12.24 -2.10
C ASN A 127 -6.43 -11.42 -2.87
N ALA A 128 -6.44 -11.49 -4.20
CA ALA A 128 -7.26 -10.63 -5.05
C ALA A 128 -8.75 -10.64 -4.69
N GLY A 129 -9.32 -11.83 -4.43
CA GLY A 129 -10.73 -11.97 -4.05
C GLY A 129 -11.08 -11.20 -2.78
N ALA A 130 -10.28 -11.36 -1.72
CA ALA A 130 -10.51 -10.66 -0.46
C ALA A 130 -10.34 -9.14 -0.60
N ILE A 131 -9.38 -8.69 -1.42
CA ILE A 131 -9.16 -7.26 -1.69
C ILE A 131 -10.36 -6.66 -2.44
N ILE A 132 -10.87 -7.36 -3.45
CA ILE A 132 -12.03 -6.93 -4.22
C ILE A 132 -13.27 -6.88 -3.34
N ASP A 133 -13.51 -7.94 -2.55
CA ASP A 133 -14.70 -8.07 -1.70
C ASP A 133 -14.72 -7.06 -0.55
N SER A 134 -13.55 -6.64 -0.03
CA SER A 134 -13.51 -5.66 1.06
C SER A 134 -13.88 -4.25 0.60
N GLY A 135 -13.73 -3.94 -0.70
CA GLY A 135 -13.96 -2.59 -1.22
C GLY A 135 -12.95 -1.55 -0.71
N ILE A 136 -11.79 -2.00 -0.23
CA ILE A 136 -10.65 -1.15 0.13
C ILE A 136 -10.28 -0.25 -1.05
N ARG A 137 -10.06 1.04 -0.78
CA ARG A 137 -9.56 1.98 -1.80
C ARG A 137 -8.04 2.02 -1.75
N ILE A 138 -7.39 1.89 -2.90
CA ILE A 138 -5.93 1.85 -2.99
C ILE A 138 -5.44 3.03 -3.84
N TYR A 139 -4.44 3.74 -3.35
CA TYR A 139 -3.73 4.80 -4.08
C TYR A 139 -2.24 4.51 -4.09
N LEU A 140 -1.65 4.50 -5.28
CA LEU A 140 -0.23 4.36 -5.53
C LEU A 140 0.28 5.63 -6.21
N GLU A 141 1.34 6.21 -5.70
CA GLU A 141 1.98 7.38 -6.30
C GLU A 141 3.49 7.21 -6.31
N VAL A 142 4.16 7.71 -7.35
CA VAL A 142 5.61 7.75 -7.42
C VAL A 142 6.07 8.81 -8.41
N GLY A 143 7.24 9.40 -8.19
CA GLY A 143 7.88 10.28 -9.16
C GLY A 143 8.59 9.51 -10.27
N ASP A 144 8.56 10.00 -11.51
CA ASP A 144 9.25 9.33 -12.64
C ASP A 144 10.78 9.50 -12.63
N GLU A 145 11.29 10.47 -11.89
CA GLU A 145 12.73 10.72 -11.69
C GLU A 145 13.22 10.21 -10.32
N ASP A 146 12.45 9.38 -9.62
CA ASP A 146 12.82 8.81 -8.32
C ASP A 146 14.23 8.16 -8.39
N PHE A 147 15.21 8.77 -7.70
CA PHE A 147 16.61 8.33 -7.79
C PHE A 147 16.86 6.95 -7.16
N LEU A 148 15.91 6.43 -6.37
CA LEU A 148 15.93 5.06 -5.83
C LEU A 148 15.26 4.05 -6.79
N ARG A 149 14.78 4.51 -7.96
CA ARG A 149 14.12 3.70 -8.98
C ARG A 149 12.84 3.03 -8.50
N LEU A 150 12.17 3.61 -7.50
CA LEU A 150 10.93 3.05 -6.95
C LEU A 150 9.75 3.19 -7.91
N ASN A 151 9.88 4.01 -8.95
CA ASN A 151 8.93 4.09 -10.06
C ASN A 151 8.75 2.76 -10.77
N GLU A 152 9.82 1.99 -10.97
CA GLU A 152 9.78 0.69 -11.64
C GLU A 152 8.95 -0.33 -10.84
N GLY A 153 9.21 -0.43 -9.53
CA GLY A 153 8.47 -1.34 -8.66
C GLY A 153 7.04 -0.91 -8.39
N THR A 154 6.77 0.39 -8.35
CA THR A 154 5.40 0.92 -8.20
C THR A 154 4.58 0.67 -9.47
N GLU A 155 5.16 0.88 -10.66
CA GLU A 155 4.53 0.53 -11.94
C GLU A 155 4.28 -1.00 -12.02
N PHE A 156 5.24 -1.81 -11.57
CA PHE A 156 5.06 -3.26 -11.52
C PHE A 156 3.87 -3.67 -10.63
N LEU A 157 3.76 -3.09 -9.42
CA LEU A 157 2.62 -3.33 -8.53
C LEU A 157 1.31 -2.83 -9.15
N HIS A 158 1.31 -1.65 -9.79
CA HIS A 158 0.16 -1.13 -10.53
C HIS A 158 -0.35 -2.15 -11.57
N ARG A 159 0.56 -2.73 -12.36
CA ARG A 159 0.22 -3.78 -13.34
C ARG A 159 -0.32 -5.04 -12.68
N ALA A 160 0.31 -5.52 -11.61
CA ALA A 160 -0.16 -6.69 -10.87
C ALA A 160 -1.59 -6.50 -10.32
N LEU A 161 -1.91 -5.31 -9.80
CA LEU A 161 -3.27 -4.97 -9.35
C LEU A 161 -4.27 -4.92 -10.52
N LEU A 162 -3.88 -4.35 -11.67
CA LEU A 162 -4.73 -4.33 -12.87
C LEU A 162 -5.03 -5.74 -13.38
N ASP A 163 -4.01 -6.59 -13.48
CA ASP A 163 -4.14 -7.96 -13.97
C ASP A 163 -5.01 -8.82 -13.03
N ALA A 164 -4.97 -8.54 -11.72
CA ALA A 164 -5.83 -9.15 -10.71
C ALA A 164 -7.26 -8.58 -10.67
N GLY A 165 -7.58 -7.55 -11.48
CA GLY A 165 -8.89 -6.90 -11.49
C GLY A 165 -9.15 -5.99 -10.28
N ILE A 166 -8.11 -5.64 -9.51
CA ILE A 166 -8.20 -4.80 -8.32
C ILE A 166 -8.22 -3.33 -8.75
N LYS A 167 -9.32 -2.64 -8.46
CA LYS A 167 -9.49 -1.22 -8.77
C LYS A 167 -8.65 -0.36 -7.82
N HIS A 168 -7.91 0.59 -8.38
CA HIS A 168 -7.05 1.49 -7.62
C HIS A 168 -6.76 2.77 -8.42
N GLU A 169 -6.28 3.81 -7.73
CA GLU A 169 -5.70 5.01 -8.34
C GLU A 169 -4.18 4.83 -8.42
N TYR A 170 -3.60 5.14 -9.58
CA TYR A 170 -2.15 5.16 -9.79
C TYR A 170 -1.74 6.51 -10.39
N ARG A 171 -0.68 7.11 -9.84
CA ARG A 171 -0.15 8.39 -10.29
C ARG A 171 1.37 8.35 -10.42
N LEU A 172 1.84 8.40 -11.67
CA LEU A 172 3.23 8.71 -11.98
C LEU A 172 3.39 10.24 -12.10
N VAL A 173 4.23 10.83 -11.26
CA VAL A 173 4.44 12.28 -11.19
C VAL A 173 5.67 12.69 -12.00
N LEU A 174 5.42 13.38 -13.12
CA LEU A 174 6.44 13.92 -14.01
C LEU A 174 7.37 14.92 -13.29
N GLY A 175 8.67 14.71 -13.39
CA GLY A 175 9.72 15.46 -12.69
C GLY A 175 9.73 15.24 -11.18
N GLY A 176 8.98 14.25 -10.68
CA GLY A 176 8.92 13.91 -9.27
C GLY A 176 10.15 13.10 -8.87
N ASN A 177 10.79 13.48 -7.77
CA ASN A 177 11.91 12.73 -7.21
C ASN A 177 11.61 12.28 -5.77
N HIS A 178 12.36 11.31 -5.25
CA HIS A 178 12.14 10.66 -3.95
C HIS A 178 12.19 11.64 -2.77
N VAL A 179 12.91 12.76 -2.95
CA VAL A 179 13.00 13.84 -1.98
C VAL A 179 12.95 15.19 -2.67
N GLY A 180 12.75 16.24 -1.88
CA GLY A 180 12.90 17.62 -2.33
C GLY A 180 11.56 18.31 -2.61
N ARG A 181 11.63 19.38 -3.41
CA ARG A 181 10.54 20.38 -3.51
C ARG A 181 9.23 19.85 -4.09
N THR A 182 9.26 18.71 -4.78
CA THR A 182 8.06 18.11 -5.38
C THR A 182 7.22 17.34 -4.38
N LEU A 183 7.73 17.02 -3.18
CA LEU A 183 7.01 16.19 -2.20
C LEU A 183 5.74 16.85 -1.66
N ALA A 184 5.79 18.13 -1.28
CA ALA A 184 4.67 18.80 -0.62
C ALA A 184 3.33 18.67 -1.39
N PRO A 185 3.23 19.04 -2.69
CA PRO A 185 1.99 18.86 -3.43
C PRO A 185 1.58 17.38 -3.61
N ARG A 186 2.55 16.45 -3.66
CA ARG A 186 2.27 15.01 -3.74
C ARG A 186 1.64 14.48 -2.44
N PHE A 187 2.07 15.00 -1.29
CA PHE A 187 1.41 14.72 -0.01
C PHE A 187 -0.02 15.26 0.04
N ASP A 188 -0.27 16.46 -0.50
CA ASP A 188 -1.63 17.00 -0.59
C ASP A 188 -2.55 16.09 -1.42
N ASP A 189 -2.03 15.50 -2.50
CA ASP A 189 -2.76 14.52 -3.32
C ASP A 189 -3.10 13.25 -2.55
N VAL A 190 -2.15 12.69 -1.79
CA VAL A 190 -2.34 11.52 -0.92
C VAL A 190 -3.40 11.80 0.15
N LEU A 191 -3.32 12.95 0.83
CA LEU A 191 -4.30 13.37 1.83
C LEU A 191 -5.68 13.59 1.21
N GLY A 192 -5.74 14.18 0.02
CA GLY A 192 -6.96 14.39 -0.74
C GLY A 192 -7.64 13.07 -1.11
N PHE A 193 -6.87 12.07 -1.57
CA PHE A 193 -7.38 10.72 -1.81
C PHE A 193 -8.00 10.12 -0.54
N MET A 194 -7.26 10.19 0.58
CA MET A 194 -7.73 9.66 1.86
C MET A 194 -9.02 10.33 2.34
N ALA A 195 -9.14 11.65 2.18
CA ALA A 195 -10.37 12.37 2.51
C ALA A 195 -11.55 11.89 1.66
N ARG A 196 -11.37 11.79 0.33
CA ARG A 196 -12.40 11.24 -0.58
C ARG A 196 -12.75 9.80 -0.26
N ALA A 197 -11.82 9.02 0.30
CA ALA A 197 -12.06 7.63 0.66
C ALA A 197 -13.04 7.45 1.82
N LEU A 198 -13.05 8.40 2.76
CA LEU A 198 -14.02 8.47 3.86
C LEU A 198 -15.39 8.96 3.37
N GLU A 199 -15.43 9.67 2.24
CA GLU A 199 -16.67 10.07 1.60
C GLU A 199 -17.28 8.88 0.84
N ASN A 200 -18.49 8.48 1.23
CA ASN A 200 -19.32 7.54 0.48
C ASN A 200 -20.54 8.30 -0.08
N PRO A 201 -20.42 8.94 -1.27
CA PRO A 201 -21.54 9.65 -1.86
C PRO A 201 -22.69 8.74 -2.30
N GLY A 202 -22.51 7.40 -2.24
CA GLY A 202 -23.46 6.43 -2.77
C GLY A 202 -23.42 6.36 -4.32
N PRO A 203 -24.28 5.54 -4.94
CA PRO A 203 -24.43 5.49 -6.39
C PRO A 203 -24.85 6.85 -6.95
N ASP A 204 -24.29 7.23 -8.10
CA ASP A 204 -24.65 8.48 -8.77
C ASP A 204 -26.11 8.39 -9.30
N PRO A 205 -27.03 9.27 -8.85
CA PRO A 205 -28.43 9.20 -9.27
C PRO A 205 -28.63 9.34 -10.78
N VAL A 206 -27.79 10.09 -11.47
CA VAL A 206 -27.84 10.27 -12.93
C VAL A 206 -27.42 8.98 -13.62
N VAL A 207 -26.36 8.33 -13.13
CA VAL A 207 -25.93 7.04 -13.66
C VAL A 207 -27.00 5.97 -13.45
N GLU A 208 -27.62 5.90 -12.28
CA GLU A 208 -28.72 4.97 -11.99
C GLU A 208 -29.90 5.18 -12.95
N GLN A 209 -30.28 6.43 -13.23
CA GLN A 209 -31.32 6.74 -14.21
C GLN A 209 -30.96 6.23 -15.62
N ILE A 210 -29.72 6.45 -16.07
CA ILE A 210 -29.27 5.98 -17.38
C ILE A 210 -29.28 4.45 -17.45
N LEU A 211 -28.84 3.77 -16.40
CA LEU A 211 -28.84 2.31 -16.33
C LEU A 211 -30.25 1.73 -16.33
N ASP A 212 -31.18 2.34 -15.60
CA ASP A 212 -32.59 1.93 -15.58
C ASP A 212 -33.24 2.13 -16.97
N MET A 213 -33.01 3.29 -17.62
CA MET A 213 -33.47 3.52 -19.00
C MET A 213 -32.97 2.43 -19.97
N ARG A 214 -31.69 2.04 -19.88
CA ARG A 214 -31.11 0.98 -20.73
C ARG A 214 -31.68 -0.41 -20.43
N ARG A 215 -32.07 -0.69 -19.18
CA ARG A 215 -32.72 -1.96 -18.81
C ARG A 215 -34.15 -2.04 -19.36
N ARG A 216 -34.87 -0.92 -19.36
CA ARG A 216 -36.26 -0.83 -19.88
C ARG A 216 -36.37 -0.88 -21.40
N SER A 217 -35.28 -0.60 -22.12
CA SER A 217 -35.23 -0.62 -23.59
C SER A 217 -34.72 -1.95 -24.18
N ARG A 218 -34.51 -2.98 -23.35
CA ARG A 218 -34.18 -4.35 -23.75
C ARG A 218 -35.39 -5.24 -23.52
#